data_AF-A0A3D0NGN9-F1
#
_entry.id   AF-A0A3D0NGN9-F1
#
_cell.length_a   1.000
_cell.length_b   1.000
_cell.length_c   1.000
_cell.angle_alpha   90.00
_cell.angle_beta   90.00
_cell.angle_gamma   90.00
#
_symmetry.space_group_name_H-M   'P 1'
#
loop_
_entity.id
_entity.type
_entity.pdbx_description
1 polymer ?
#
loop_
_entity_poly.entity_id
_entity_poly.type
_entity_poly.pdbx_seq_one_letter_code
_entity_poly.pdbx_strand_id
1 'polypeptide(L)'
;MSDPSDLMHQLDVQLSHVWMVRTFLKHSDEAEDDDELALVHRRLYDFSLALGSHLSADDAEGYLRQANKKWRRLREANELFQEIQPEISNHTNFKMAAASLNKAVTEIGKLLGKLDNQ
;
A
#
# COMPACT_ATOMS: atom_id res chain seq x y z
N MET A 1 -9.68 -17.59 15.05
CA MET A 1 -8.53 -17.14 14.25
C MET A 1 -8.91 -17.31 12.79
N SER A 2 -8.74 -16.28 11.96
CA SER A 2 -8.91 -16.44 10.51
C SER A 2 -7.91 -17.46 10.00
N ASP A 3 -8.31 -18.29 9.04
CA ASP A 3 -7.38 -19.15 8.29
C ASP A 3 -6.30 -18.29 7.62
N PRO A 4 -5.01 -18.68 7.64
CA PRO A 4 -3.95 -17.93 6.97
C PRO A 4 -4.21 -17.66 5.48
N SER A 5 -4.84 -18.60 4.75
CA SER A 5 -5.19 -18.39 3.34
C SER A 5 -6.27 -17.32 3.20
N ASP A 6 -7.34 -17.37 4.01
CA ASP A 6 -8.36 -16.32 4.06
C ASP A 6 -7.76 -14.94 4.35
N LEU A 7 -6.79 -14.87 5.27
CA LEU A 7 -6.13 -13.62 5.63
C LEU A 7 -5.23 -13.10 4.50
N MET A 8 -4.52 -13.98 3.82
CA MET A 8 -3.74 -13.65 2.61
C MET A 8 -4.64 -13.03 1.54
N HIS A 9 -5.78 -13.65 1.23
CA HIS A 9 -6.71 -13.14 0.21
C HIS A 9 -7.32 -11.79 0.61
N GLN A 10 -7.68 -11.61 1.88
CA GLN A 10 -8.18 -10.31 2.37
C GLN A 10 -7.14 -9.20 2.25
N LEU A 11 -5.88 -9.50 2.56
CA LEU A 11 -4.77 -8.57 2.36
C LEU A 11 -4.53 -8.27 0.88
N ASP A 12 -4.64 -9.27 0.03
CA ASP A 12 -4.40 -9.11 -1.41
C ASP A 12 -5.46 -8.23 -2.09
N VAL A 13 -6.71 -8.30 -1.62
CA VAL A 13 -7.76 -7.33 -2.01
C VAL A 13 -7.32 -5.90 -1.68
N GLN A 14 -6.75 -5.65 -0.49
CA GLN A 14 -6.25 -4.32 -0.15
C GLN A 14 -5.00 -3.95 -0.98
N LEU A 15 -4.17 -4.93 -1.34
CA LEU A 15 -3.01 -4.73 -2.20
C LEU A 15 -3.41 -4.24 -3.59
N SER A 16 -4.59 -4.61 -4.09
CA SER A 16 -5.12 -4.07 -5.36
C SER A 16 -5.27 -2.55 -5.32
N HIS A 17 -5.76 -1.97 -4.22
CA HIS A 17 -5.84 -0.52 -4.03
C HIS A 17 -4.45 0.12 -4.02
N VAL A 18 -3.51 -0.48 -3.30
CA VAL A 18 -2.11 -0.02 -3.26
C VAL A 18 -1.50 -0.03 -4.67
N TRP A 19 -1.75 -1.07 -5.45
CA TRP A 19 -1.25 -1.19 -6.82
C TRP A 19 -1.86 -0.15 -7.76
N MET A 20 -3.17 0.10 -7.64
CA MET A 20 -3.85 1.12 -8.43
C MET A 20 -3.29 2.52 -8.15
N VAL A 21 -3.11 2.87 -6.87
CA VAL A 21 -2.50 4.15 -6.47
C VAL A 21 -1.07 4.25 -6.98
N ARG A 22 -0.25 3.22 -6.76
CA ARG A 22 1.13 3.17 -7.28
C ARG A 22 1.17 3.38 -8.78
N THR A 23 0.26 2.75 -9.53
CA THR A 23 0.23 2.84 -10.98
C THR A 23 -0.18 4.22 -11.44
N PHE A 24 -1.15 4.85 -10.77
CA PHE A 24 -1.51 6.24 -11.01
C PHE A 24 -0.31 7.17 -10.78
N LEU A 25 0.30 7.12 -9.58
CA LEU A 25 1.41 8.00 -9.21
C LEU A 25 2.64 7.82 -10.10
N LYS A 26 2.97 6.59 -10.51
CA LYS A 26 4.12 6.34 -11.40
C LYS A 26 4.00 7.06 -12.76
N HIS A 27 2.78 7.33 -13.22
CA HIS A 27 2.53 7.91 -14.54
C HIS A 27 1.92 9.31 -14.46
N SER A 28 1.97 9.95 -13.28
CA SER A 28 1.63 11.36 -13.15
C SER A 28 2.86 12.20 -13.46
N ASP A 29 2.67 13.29 -14.21
CA ASP A 29 3.73 14.25 -14.52
C ASP A 29 4.38 14.78 -13.23
N GLU A 30 3.59 14.96 -12.16
CA GLU A 30 4.08 15.42 -10.85
C GLU A 30 5.16 14.50 -10.25
N ALA A 31 5.17 13.21 -10.58
CA ALA A 31 6.16 12.27 -10.04
C ALA A 31 7.50 12.30 -10.80
N GLU A 32 7.56 12.96 -11.96
CA GLU A 32 8.81 13.20 -12.68
C GLU A 32 9.58 14.37 -12.05
N ASP A 33 8.86 15.35 -11.50
CA ASP A 33 9.43 16.58 -10.93
C ASP A 33 9.55 16.57 -9.40
N ASP A 34 8.86 15.65 -8.70
CA ASP A 34 8.85 15.55 -7.24
C ASP A 34 9.47 14.23 -6.73
N ASP A 35 10.66 14.33 -6.13
CA ASP A 35 11.42 13.19 -5.60
C ASP A 35 10.71 12.47 -4.43
N GLU A 36 9.88 13.17 -3.65
CA GLU A 36 9.15 12.59 -2.52
C GLU A 36 7.97 11.77 -3.03
N LEU A 37 7.25 12.25 -4.04
CA LEU A 37 6.20 11.49 -4.71
C LEU A 37 6.78 10.27 -5.44
N ALA A 38 7.94 10.44 -6.08
CA ALA A 38 8.68 9.35 -6.71
C ALA A 38 9.02 8.26 -5.68
N LEU A 39 9.46 8.66 -4.48
CA LEU A 39 9.73 7.75 -3.36
C LEU A 39 8.48 6.99 -2.90
N VAL A 40 7.32 7.65 -2.84
CA VAL A 40 6.04 7.00 -2.47
C VAL A 40 5.77 5.83 -3.42
N HIS A 41 5.66 6.07 -4.73
CA HIS A 41 5.25 5.01 -5.66
C HIS A 41 6.30 3.87 -5.77
N ARG A 42 7.59 4.16 -5.52
CA ARG A 42 8.65 3.14 -5.41
C ARG A 42 8.45 2.27 -4.18
N ARG A 43 8.16 2.86 -3.01
CA ARG A 43 7.89 2.09 -1.78
C ARG A 43 6.63 1.23 -1.89
N LEU A 44 5.58 1.73 -2.54
CA LEU A 44 4.38 0.94 -2.81
C LEU A 44 4.70 -0.27 -3.70
N TYR A 45 5.51 -0.06 -4.75
CA TYR A 45 5.97 -1.15 -5.62
C TYR A 45 6.79 -2.20 -4.86
N ASP A 46 7.74 -1.79 -4.01
CA ASP A 46 8.59 -2.70 -3.23
C ASP A 46 7.80 -3.55 -2.22
N PHE A 47 6.67 -3.02 -1.73
CA PHE A 47 5.75 -3.76 -0.89
C PHE A 47 5.00 -4.82 -1.73
N SER A 48 4.34 -4.42 -2.82
CA SER A 48 3.60 -5.34 -3.68
C SER A 48 4.47 -6.43 -4.31
N LEU A 49 5.66 -6.07 -4.79
CA LEU A 49 6.60 -7.02 -5.41
C LEU A 49 7.03 -8.11 -4.42
N ALA A 50 7.26 -7.75 -3.15
CA ALA A 50 7.69 -8.70 -2.14
C ALA A 50 6.59 -9.71 -1.75
N LEU A 51 5.33 -9.43 -2.04
CA LEU A 51 4.20 -10.32 -1.74
C LEU A 51 3.83 -11.20 -2.95
N GLY A 52 4.03 -10.71 -4.18
CA GLY A 52 3.55 -11.36 -5.40
C GLY A 52 4.08 -12.78 -5.63
N SER A 53 5.32 -13.09 -5.25
CA SER A 53 5.86 -14.45 -5.37
C SER A 53 5.20 -15.44 -4.42
N HIS A 54 4.84 -15.01 -3.21
CA HIS A 54 4.14 -15.86 -2.24
C HIS A 54 2.69 -16.10 -2.66
N LEU A 55 2.01 -15.07 -3.16
CA LEU A 55 0.65 -15.21 -3.70
C LEU A 55 0.61 -16.21 -4.87
N SER A 56 1.56 -16.09 -5.80
CA SER A 56 1.64 -16.98 -6.97
C SER A 56 1.92 -18.44 -6.62
N ALA A 57 2.54 -18.67 -5.45
CA ALA A 57 2.86 -20.00 -4.94
C ALA A 57 1.83 -20.52 -3.93
N ASP A 58 0.74 -19.78 -3.68
CA ASP A 58 -0.25 -20.06 -2.62
C ASP A 58 0.39 -20.24 -1.22
N ASP A 59 1.50 -19.54 -0.97
CA ASP A 59 2.26 -19.58 0.28
C ASP A 59 1.74 -18.52 1.25
N ALA A 60 0.61 -18.83 1.88
CA ALA A 60 -0.05 -17.94 2.84
C ALA A 60 0.87 -17.52 3.99
N GLU A 61 1.64 -18.45 4.56
CA GLU A 61 2.52 -18.09 5.67
C GLU A 61 3.65 -17.15 5.25
N GLY A 62 4.29 -17.42 4.10
CA GLY A 62 5.33 -16.55 3.55
C GLY A 62 4.80 -15.17 3.22
N TYR A 63 3.61 -15.09 2.63
CA TYR A 63 2.92 -13.83 2.35
C TYR A 63 2.72 -13.03 3.64
N LEU A 64 2.13 -13.63 4.68
CA LEU A 64 1.83 -12.97 5.95
C LEU A 64 3.09 -12.53 6.70
N ARG A 65 4.16 -13.36 6.70
CA ARG A 65 5.46 -13.00 7.28
C ARG A 65 6.05 -11.79 6.56
N GLN A 66 6.00 -11.78 5.24
CA GLN A 66 6.59 -10.73 4.42
C GLN A 66 5.81 -9.41 4.52
N ALA A 67 4.48 -9.48 4.57
CA ALA A 67 3.58 -8.35 4.81
C ALA A 67 3.84 -7.73 6.19
N ASN A 68 3.90 -8.55 7.25
CA ASN A 68 4.23 -8.10 8.61
C ASN A 68 5.58 -7.38 8.66
N LYS A 69 6.62 -7.96 8.07
CA LYS A 69 7.98 -7.41 8.08
C LYS A 69 8.06 -6.05 7.39
N LYS A 70 7.28 -5.84 6.32
CA LYS A 70 7.33 -4.61 5.49
C LYS A 70 6.27 -3.58 5.82
N TRP A 71 5.27 -3.91 6.65
CA TRP A 71 4.15 -3.04 6.97
C TRP A 71 4.58 -1.63 7.39
N ARG A 72 5.61 -1.49 8.24
CA ARG A 72 6.10 -0.18 8.68
C ARG A 72 6.45 0.74 7.51
N ARG A 73 7.13 0.22 6.48
CA ARG A 73 7.53 1.01 5.31
C ARG A 73 6.35 1.38 4.42
N LEU A 74 5.34 0.51 4.33
CA LEU A 74 4.08 0.82 3.63
C LEU A 74 3.36 1.96 4.35
N ARG A 75 3.26 1.90 5.69
CA ARG A 75 2.67 2.96 6.51
C ARG A 75 3.38 4.29 6.31
N GLU A 76 4.70 4.29 6.38
CA GLU A 76 5.51 5.51 6.17
C GLU A 76 5.34 6.10 4.76
N ALA A 77 5.16 5.27 3.73
CA ALA A 77 4.87 5.75 2.38
C ALA A 77 3.47 6.40 2.29
N ASN A 78 2.48 5.85 3.00
CA ASN A 78 1.15 6.46 3.10
C ASN A 78 1.19 7.78 3.87
N GLU A 79 1.86 7.82 5.02
CA GLU A 79 2.01 9.03 5.84
C GLU A 79 2.66 10.15 5.02
N LEU A 80 3.77 9.86 4.33
CA LEU A 80 4.41 10.80 3.42
C LEU A 80 3.44 11.29 2.34
N PHE A 81 2.70 10.37 1.69
CA PHE A 81 1.77 10.78 0.65
C PHE A 81 0.64 11.68 1.17
N GLN A 82 0.10 11.43 2.37
CA GLN A 82 -0.91 12.31 2.96
C GLN A 82 -0.35 13.71 3.23
N GLU A 83 0.92 13.80 3.64
CA GLU A 83 1.60 15.05 3.95
C GLU A 83 1.82 15.89 2.69
N ILE A 84 2.39 15.29 1.63
CA ILE A 84 2.82 16.04 0.43
C ILE A 84 1.69 16.24 -0.59
N GLN A 85 0.66 15.38 -0.62
CA GLN A 85 -0.38 15.43 -1.66
C GLN A 85 -1.07 16.80 -1.80
N PRO A 86 -1.43 17.55 -0.72
CA PRO A 86 -2.07 18.85 -0.84
C PRO A 86 -1.22 19.92 -1.55
N GLU A 87 0.11 19.81 -1.43
CA GLU A 87 1.07 20.74 -2.03
C GLU A 87 1.37 20.39 -3.49
N ILE A 88 1.42 19.08 -3.79
CA ILE A 88 1.68 18.57 -5.14
C ILE A 88 0.54 18.89 -6.10
N SER A 89 -0.70 18.55 -5.74
CA SER A 89 -1.82 18.68 -6.68
C SER A 89 -3.17 18.71 -5.98
N ASN A 90 -4.01 19.68 -6.35
CA ASN A 90 -5.37 19.78 -5.86
C ASN A 90 -6.40 18.99 -6.68
N HIS A 91 -5.94 18.28 -7.72
CA HIS A 91 -6.80 17.51 -8.62
C HIS A 91 -7.49 16.34 -7.88
N THR A 92 -8.73 16.05 -8.25
CA THR A 92 -9.55 15.00 -7.61
C THR A 92 -8.87 13.64 -7.60
N ASN A 93 -8.15 13.28 -8.67
CA ASN A 93 -7.43 11.99 -8.74
C ASN A 93 -6.42 11.82 -7.60
N PHE A 94 -5.66 12.86 -7.25
CA PHE A 94 -4.68 12.81 -6.16
C PHE A 94 -5.35 12.69 -4.80
N LYS A 95 -6.43 13.45 -4.57
CA LYS A 95 -7.24 13.35 -3.34
C LYS A 95 -7.84 11.96 -3.17
N MET A 96 -8.37 11.39 -4.24
CA MET A 96 -8.95 10.04 -4.23
C MET A 96 -7.87 8.95 -4.05
N ALA A 97 -6.70 9.14 -4.67
CA ALA A 97 -5.56 8.25 -4.48
C ALA A 97 -5.07 8.25 -3.03
N ALA A 98 -4.95 9.43 -2.40
CA ALA A 98 -4.58 9.57 -1.00
C ALA A 98 -5.60 8.89 -0.08
N ALA A 99 -6.90 9.13 -0.29
CA ALA A 99 -7.95 8.48 0.50
C ALA A 99 -7.96 6.95 0.34
N SER A 100 -7.82 6.47 -0.90
CA SER A 100 -7.77 5.03 -1.21
C SER A 100 -6.56 4.35 -0.57
N LEU A 101 -5.38 4.95 -0.68
CA LEU A 101 -4.16 4.40 -0.05
C LEU A 101 -4.30 4.36 1.46
N ASN A 102 -4.80 5.44 2.08
CA ASN A 102 -4.96 5.50 3.53
C ASN A 102 -5.92 4.43 4.05
N LYS A 103 -7.05 4.22 3.36
CA LYS A 103 -7.99 3.15 3.69
C LYS A 103 -7.32 1.77 3.58
N ALA A 104 -6.64 1.49 2.48
CA ALA A 104 -5.98 0.20 2.25
C ALA A 104 -4.90 -0.09 3.30
N VAL A 105 -4.03 0.89 3.60
CA VAL A 105 -2.96 0.74 4.60
C VAL A 105 -3.52 0.55 6.02
N THR A 106 -4.59 1.26 6.35
CA THR A 106 -5.29 1.09 7.62
C THR A 106 -5.87 -0.32 7.75
N GLU A 107 -6.55 -0.80 6.71
CA GLU A 107 -7.16 -2.13 6.69
C GLU A 107 -6.09 -3.23 6.77
N ILE A 108 -5.00 -3.11 6.00
CA ILE A 108 -3.84 -4.00 6.10
C ILE A 108 -3.29 -4.01 7.53
N GLY A 109 -3.18 -2.84 8.16
CA GLY A 109 -2.74 -2.73 9.56
C GLY A 109 -3.65 -3.48 10.53
N LYS A 110 -4.97 -3.38 10.36
CA LYS A 110 -5.96 -4.11 11.17
C LYS A 110 -5.87 -5.62 10.95
N LEU A 111 -5.84 -6.07 9.69
CA LEU A 111 -5.70 -7.49 9.31
C LEU A 111 -4.42 -8.12 9.87
N LEU A 112 -3.32 -7.36 9.93
CA LEU A 112 -2.04 -7.80 10.48
C LEU A 112 -1.93 -7.64 12.02
N GLY A 113 -2.98 -7.13 12.69
CA GLY A 113 -2.95 -6.85 14.13
C GLY A 113 -1.95 -5.76 14.54
N LYS A 114 -1.66 -4.81 13.64
CA LYS A 114 -0.78 -3.65 13.89
C LYS A 114 -1.54 -2.41 14.34
N LEU A 115 -2.83 -2.35 14.02
CA LEU A 115 -3.74 -1.27 14.38
C LEU A 115 -4.97 -1.87 15.06
N ASP A 116 -5.53 -1.14 16.01
CA ASP A 116 -6.73 -1.59 16.72
C ASP A 116 -7.97 -1.54 15.82
N ASN A 117 -8.85 -2.51 16.02
CA ASN A 117 -10.21 -2.48 15.49
C ASN A 117 -11.03 -1.53 16.37
N GLN A 118 -11.03 -0.23 16.05
CA GLN A 118 -12.06 0.70 16.53
C GLN A 118 -13.42 0.35 15.93
#